data_AF-A0AA43H238-F1
#
_entry.id   AF-A0AA43H238-F1
#
_cell.length_a   1.000
_cell.length_b   1.000
_cell.length_c   1.000
_cell.angle_alpha   90.00
_cell.angle_beta   90.00
_cell.angle_gamma   90.00
#
_symmetry.space_group_name_H-M   'P 1'
#
loop_
_entity.id
_entity.type
_entity.pdbx_description
1 polymer ?
#
loop_
_entity_poly.entity_id
_entity_poly.type
_entity_poly.pdbx_seq_one_letter_code
_entity_poly.pdbx_strand_id
1 'polypeptide(L)'
;MVQQQDWTNFSLQRPNYFPGQYLLDEDFELAHKYLSDRQRYINSRLHLAGIVEGLEVEAMAGETAVTVKAGTAIDGEGNLIVLAEEKTNIKINSLCWVCLRYHQEPKVLQQPEIPDSFTRFAETPLLTLEAIETKDAKTVLLAKLVVENGQVQVDNSVRQYSGARLPSSQGEEINLRSDGESLAIKGNLSVSGSLKLGESLISFVSETIATDSDRTDVVPSEKAVKKHIEAKIKERLAALNAPTEEKPAISLSTQPDGLYGWSTEGGGAEDISSVIKLISYRA
;
A
#
# COMPACT_ATOMS: atom_id res chain seq x y z
N MET A 1 -8.62 -0.55 -18.34
CA MET A 1 -9.88 -1.23 -18.72
C MET A 1 -9.48 -2.51 -19.42
N VAL A 2 -9.81 -3.68 -18.88
CA VAL A 2 -9.38 -4.95 -19.49
C VAL A 2 -10.12 -5.12 -20.81
N GLN A 3 -9.38 -5.36 -21.89
CA GLN A 3 -9.98 -5.60 -23.19
C GLN A 3 -10.89 -6.84 -23.10
N GLN A 4 -12.11 -6.71 -23.58
CA GLN A 4 -13.08 -7.79 -23.57
C GLN A 4 -12.56 -8.93 -24.44
N GLN A 5 -12.65 -10.16 -23.94
CA GLN A 5 -12.17 -11.33 -24.67
C GLN A 5 -12.97 -11.48 -25.97
N ASP A 6 -12.26 -11.62 -27.09
CA ASP A 6 -12.89 -12.06 -28.32
C ASP A 6 -13.10 -13.58 -28.26
N TRP A 7 -14.33 -13.97 -27.92
CA TRP A 7 -14.71 -15.37 -27.86
C TRP A 7 -14.84 -16.02 -29.23
N THR A 8 -14.89 -15.25 -30.32
CA THR A 8 -14.98 -15.80 -31.68
C THR A 8 -13.67 -16.47 -32.12
N ASN A 9 -12.54 -15.97 -31.63
CA ASN A 9 -11.21 -16.54 -31.88
C ASN A 9 -10.70 -17.41 -30.71
N PHE A 10 -11.55 -17.79 -29.76
CA PHE A 10 -11.16 -18.66 -28.64
C PHE A 10 -11.47 -20.12 -28.98
N SER A 11 -10.48 -21.01 -28.90
CA SER A 11 -10.69 -22.42 -29.22
C SER A 11 -11.53 -23.14 -28.15
N LEU A 12 -12.74 -23.54 -28.55
CA LEU A 12 -13.70 -24.27 -27.71
C LEU A 12 -13.59 -25.80 -27.88
N GLN A 13 -12.79 -26.28 -28.82
CA GLN A 13 -12.64 -27.69 -29.15
C GLN A 13 -11.18 -28.11 -29.07
N ARG A 14 -10.96 -29.38 -28.71
CA ARG A 14 -9.63 -30.02 -28.77
C ARG A 14 -9.77 -31.35 -29.51
N PRO A 15 -8.68 -31.86 -30.11
CA PRO A 15 -8.71 -33.18 -30.73
C PRO A 15 -9.12 -34.27 -29.72
N ASN A 16 -9.90 -35.23 -30.21
CA ASN A 16 -10.23 -36.46 -29.50
C ASN A 16 -9.63 -37.65 -30.27
N TYR A 17 -8.41 -38.02 -29.91
CA TYR A 17 -7.67 -39.04 -30.65
C TYR A 17 -8.27 -40.44 -30.48
N PHE A 18 -8.34 -41.20 -31.58
CA PHE A 18 -8.79 -42.59 -31.56
C PHE A 18 -7.84 -43.54 -32.32
N PRO A 19 -7.84 -44.85 -32.00
CA PRO A 19 -6.96 -45.80 -32.66
C PRO A 19 -7.18 -45.86 -34.17
N GLY A 20 -6.08 -45.82 -34.93
CA GLY A 20 -6.12 -45.83 -36.40
C GLY A 20 -6.47 -44.48 -37.05
N GLN A 21 -6.60 -43.40 -36.27
CA GLN A 21 -6.80 -42.07 -36.81
C GLN A 21 -5.55 -41.56 -37.54
N TYR A 22 -5.76 -40.99 -38.72
CA TYR A 22 -4.76 -40.18 -39.43
C TYR A 22 -4.77 -38.77 -38.86
N LEU A 23 -3.61 -38.26 -38.44
CA LEU A 23 -3.45 -36.92 -37.89
C LEU A 23 -3.07 -35.93 -38.99
N LEU A 24 -3.73 -34.78 -39.00
CA LEU A 24 -3.42 -33.65 -39.87
C LEU A 24 -2.70 -32.56 -39.07
N ASP A 25 -2.05 -31.64 -39.79
CA ASP A 25 -1.49 -30.41 -39.21
C ASP A 25 -2.52 -29.61 -38.41
N GLU A 26 -3.74 -29.48 -38.95
CA GLU A 26 -4.87 -28.82 -38.28
C GLU A 26 -5.18 -29.40 -36.88
N ASP A 27 -5.01 -30.71 -36.66
CA ASP A 27 -5.22 -31.33 -35.34
C ASP A 27 -4.20 -30.83 -34.32
N PHE A 28 -2.94 -30.70 -34.73
CA PHE A 28 -1.87 -30.19 -33.86
C PHE A 28 -2.04 -28.71 -33.59
N GLU A 29 -2.35 -27.91 -34.62
CA GLU A 29 -2.63 -26.49 -34.48
C GLU A 29 -3.80 -26.25 -33.53
N LEU A 30 -4.88 -27.02 -33.66
CA LEU A 30 -6.03 -26.95 -32.77
C LEU A 30 -5.65 -27.30 -31.32
N ALA A 31 -4.87 -28.37 -31.12
CA ALA A 31 -4.39 -28.75 -29.78
C ALA A 31 -3.54 -27.64 -29.15
N HIS A 32 -2.58 -27.08 -29.90
CA HIS A 32 -1.72 -25.99 -29.43
C HIS A 32 -2.52 -24.73 -29.11
N LYS A 33 -3.43 -24.33 -30.01
CA LYS A 33 -4.30 -23.17 -29.81
C LYS A 33 -5.21 -23.35 -28.59
N TYR A 34 -5.84 -24.52 -28.44
CA TYR A 34 -6.71 -24.82 -27.30
C TYR A 34 -6.00 -24.63 -25.95
N LEU A 35 -4.75 -25.11 -25.85
CA LEU A 35 -3.95 -24.98 -24.64
C LEU A 35 -3.46 -23.55 -24.42
N SER A 36 -2.92 -22.91 -25.46
CA SER A 36 -2.42 -21.53 -25.40
C SER A 36 -3.52 -20.53 -25.03
N ASP A 37 -4.69 -20.63 -25.65
CA ASP A 37 -5.84 -19.77 -25.37
C ASP A 37 -6.24 -19.86 -23.88
N ARG A 38 -6.26 -21.06 -23.29
CA ARG A 38 -6.57 -21.26 -21.87
C ARG A 38 -5.51 -20.69 -20.95
N GLN A 39 -4.23 -20.92 -21.25
CA GLN A 39 -3.14 -20.40 -20.44
C GLN A 39 -3.13 -18.87 -20.45
N ARG A 40 -3.19 -18.24 -21.62
CA ARG A 40 -3.22 -16.78 -21.77
C ARG A 40 -4.47 -16.17 -21.15
N TYR A 41 -5.62 -16.83 -21.29
CA TYR A 41 -6.85 -16.37 -20.65
C TYR A 41 -6.76 -16.41 -19.13
N ILE A 42 -6.30 -17.51 -18.54
CA ILE A 42 -6.11 -17.60 -17.08
C ILE A 42 -5.11 -16.54 -16.62
N ASN A 43 -3.99 -16.39 -17.31
CA ASN A 43 -2.97 -15.41 -16.95
C ASN A 43 -3.48 -13.96 -17.04
N SER A 44 -4.17 -13.60 -18.13
CA SER A 44 -4.68 -12.22 -18.29
C SER A 44 -5.87 -11.89 -17.39
N ARG A 45 -6.62 -12.90 -16.90
CA ARG A 45 -7.85 -12.70 -16.11
C ARG A 45 -7.71 -12.96 -14.62
N LEU A 46 -6.78 -13.82 -14.20
CA LEU A 46 -6.55 -14.12 -12.79
C LEU A 46 -5.21 -13.59 -12.29
N HIS A 47 -4.32 -13.17 -13.20
CA HIS A 47 -3.07 -12.51 -12.85
C HIS A 47 -3.03 -11.06 -13.32
N LEU A 48 -2.15 -10.30 -12.67
CA LEU A 48 -1.77 -8.97 -13.10
C LEU A 48 -0.50 -9.04 -13.91
N ALA A 49 -0.42 -8.23 -14.97
CA ALA A 49 0.83 -8.04 -15.69
C ALA A 49 1.93 -7.55 -14.73
N GLY A 50 3.15 -8.03 -14.91
CA GLY A 50 4.28 -7.67 -14.07
C GLY A 50 5.33 -8.76 -13.94
N ILE A 51 6.36 -8.47 -13.17
CA ILE A 51 7.51 -9.34 -12.87
C ILE A 51 7.03 -10.50 -11.98
N VAL A 52 7.37 -11.73 -12.34
CA VAL A 52 7.09 -12.91 -11.51
C VAL A 52 8.28 -13.18 -10.59
N GLU A 53 9.49 -13.20 -11.14
CA GLU A 53 10.74 -13.37 -10.39
C GLU A 53 11.92 -12.78 -11.17
N GLY A 54 12.97 -12.35 -10.44
CA GLY A 54 14.20 -11.82 -11.03
C GLY A 54 13.99 -10.51 -11.81
N LEU A 55 14.70 -10.34 -12.92
CA LEU A 55 14.67 -9.14 -13.76
C LEU A 55 15.12 -7.86 -13.03
N GLU A 56 16.01 -7.99 -12.05
CA GLU A 56 16.64 -6.83 -11.41
C GLU A 56 17.50 -6.08 -12.43
N VAL A 57 17.45 -4.74 -12.36
CA VAL A 57 18.33 -3.87 -13.14
C VAL A 57 19.39 -3.32 -12.20
N GLU A 58 20.65 -3.49 -12.56
CA GLU A 58 21.80 -3.08 -11.76
C GLU A 58 22.74 -2.20 -12.60
N ALA A 59 23.17 -1.07 -12.03
CA ALA A 59 24.16 -0.21 -12.66
C ALA A 59 25.55 -0.88 -12.66
N MET A 60 26.28 -0.72 -13.75
CA MET A 60 27.68 -1.18 -13.84
C MET A 60 28.61 -0.12 -13.27
N ALA A 61 29.49 -0.52 -12.35
CA ALA A 61 30.41 0.40 -11.70
C ALA A 61 31.40 1.02 -12.71
N GLY A 62 31.45 2.35 -12.77
CA GLY A 62 32.37 3.08 -13.63
C GLY A 62 31.96 3.18 -15.10
N GLU A 63 30.78 2.67 -15.47
CA GLU A 63 30.26 2.70 -16.84
C GLU A 63 28.83 3.29 -16.88
N THR A 64 28.49 3.96 -17.99
CA THR A 64 27.10 4.36 -18.27
C THR A 64 26.32 3.20 -18.89
N ALA A 65 26.28 2.08 -18.18
CA ALA A 65 25.65 0.84 -18.62
C ALA A 65 24.94 0.12 -17.46
N VAL A 66 23.98 -0.72 -17.80
CA VAL A 66 23.27 -1.58 -16.85
C VAL A 66 23.34 -3.04 -17.24
N THR A 67 23.11 -3.89 -16.23
CA THR A 67 22.82 -5.30 -16.39
C THR A 67 21.38 -5.57 -15.97
N VAL A 68 20.66 -6.35 -16.77
CA VAL A 68 19.34 -6.89 -16.43
C VAL A 68 19.50 -8.37 -16.12
N LYS A 69 19.19 -8.80 -14.90
CA LYS A 69 19.30 -10.19 -14.49
C LYS A 69 18.27 -11.08 -15.18
N ALA A 70 18.57 -12.38 -15.25
CA ALA A 70 17.61 -13.37 -15.71
C ALA A 70 16.34 -13.35 -14.83
N GLY A 71 15.22 -13.77 -15.40
CA GLY A 71 13.94 -13.82 -14.69
C GLY A 71 12.76 -13.95 -15.61
N THR A 72 11.57 -13.82 -15.03
CA THR A 72 10.31 -14.02 -15.75
C THR A 72 9.27 -12.94 -15.42
N ALA A 73 8.37 -12.72 -16.36
CA ALA A 73 7.26 -11.78 -16.22
C ALA A 73 6.03 -12.28 -16.97
N ILE A 74 4.86 -11.74 -16.65
CA ILE A 74 3.62 -11.94 -17.40
C ILE A 74 3.19 -10.59 -17.95
N ASP A 75 2.84 -10.51 -19.23
CA ASP A 75 2.29 -9.28 -19.81
C ASP A 75 0.76 -9.18 -19.68
N GLY A 76 0.19 -8.06 -20.11
CA GLY A 76 -1.25 -7.81 -20.05
C GLY A 76 -2.10 -8.69 -20.97
N GLU A 77 -1.50 -9.40 -21.93
CA GLU A 77 -2.16 -10.39 -22.77
C GLU A 77 -2.06 -11.81 -22.19
N GLY A 78 -1.36 -11.98 -21.07
CA GLY A 78 -1.17 -13.25 -20.39
C GLY A 78 -0.02 -14.08 -20.97
N ASN A 79 0.84 -13.49 -21.80
CA ASN A 79 2.05 -14.15 -22.28
C ASN A 79 3.07 -14.25 -21.15
N LEU A 80 3.70 -15.42 -21.01
CA LEU A 80 4.87 -15.59 -20.16
C LEU A 80 6.09 -15.07 -20.93
N ILE A 81 6.85 -14.20 -20.30
CA ILE A 81 8.10 -13.65 -20.80
C ILE A 81 9.23 -14.28 -19.99
N VAL A 82 10.16 -14.95 -20.67
CA VAL A 82 11.31 -15.59 -20.03
C VAL A 82 12.60 -14.96 -20.54
N LEU A 83 13.32 -14.26 -19.67
CA LEU A 83 14.69 -13.83 -19.91
C LEU A 83 15.62 -14.86 -19.26
N ALA A 84 16.03 -15.86 -20.05
CA ALA A 84 16.76 -17.02 -19.53
C ALA A 84 18.18 -16.70 -19.03
N GLU A 85 18.82 -15.69 -19.62
CA GLU A 85 20.17 -15.26 -19.29
C GLU A 85 20.20 -13.76 -19.06
N GLU A 86 21.07 -13.30 -18.18
CA GLU A 86 21.26 -11.88 -17.94
C GLU A 86 21.74 -11.15 -19.20
N LYS A 87 21.33 -9.89 -19.33
CA LYS A 87 21.77 -8.99 -20.41
C LYS A 87 22.64 -7.90 -19.80
N THR A 88 23.94 -7.99 -20.06
CA THR A 88 24.96 -7.07 -19.54
C THR A 88 25.30 -5.99 -20.57
N ASN A 89 26.00 -4.95 -20.12
CA ASN A 89 26.55 -3.88 -20.96
C ASN A 89 25.50 -3.16 -21.84
N ILE A 90 24.30 -2.97 -21.30
CA ILE A 90 23.25 -2.19 -21.95
C ILE A 90 23.58 -0.72 -21.75
N LYS A 91 24.14 -0.09 -22.80
CA LYS A 91 24.60 1.30 -22.74
C LYS A 91 23.44 2.27 -22.70
N ILE A 92 23.58 3.27 -21.84
CA ILE A 92 22.62 4.36 -21.66
C ILE A 92 23.35 5.68 -21.84
N ASN A 93 22.68 6.59 -22.51
CA ASN A 93 23.18 7.90 -22.89
C ASN A 93 22.27 9.05 -22.41
N SER A 94 21.03 8.73 -22.01
CA SER A 94 20.06 9.69 -21.48
C SER A 94 19.11 9.00 -20.51
N LEU A 95 18.25 9.79 -19.88
CA LEU A 95 17.11 9.24 -19.13
C LEU A 95 16.29 8.30 -20.02
N CYS A 96 15.97 7.11 -19.52
CA CYS A 96 15.15 6.13 -20.22
C CYS A 96 14.46 5.15 -19.26
N TRP A 97 13.50 4.39 -19.80
CA TRP A 97 12.84 3.28 -19.14
C TRP A 97 13.30 1.96 -19.78
N VAL A 98 13.59 0.98 -18.93
CA VAL A 98 13.90 -0.38 -19.35
C VAL A 98 12.58 -1.14 -19.49
N CYS A 99 12.27 -1.55 -20.72
CA CYS A 99 11.02 -2.20 -21.09
C CYS A 99 11.30 -3.63 -21.55
N LEU A 100 10.49 -4.58 -21.08
CA LEU A 100 10.52 -5.97 -21.51
C LEU A 100 9.18 -6.37 -22.15
N ARG A 101 9.24 -7.04 -23.32
CA ARG A 101 8.05 -7.49 -24.06
C ARG A 101 8.18 -8.93 -24.51
N TYR A 102 7.05 -9.62 -24.55
CA TYR A 102 6.94 -10.90 -25.26
C TYR A 102 7.23 -10.68 -26.74
N HIS A 103 8.02 -11.57 -27.32
CA HIS A 103 8.27 -11.61 -28.74
C HIS A 103 8.67 -13.02 -29.15
N GLN A 104 8.23 -13.41 -30.34
CA GLN A 104 8.59 -14.68 -30.94
C GLN A 104 9.00 -14.44 -32.38
N GLU A 105 9.97 -15.22 -32.84
CA GLU A 105 10.40 -15.21 -34.24
C GLU A 105 10.48 -16.64 -34.77
N PRO A 106 10.16 -16.86 -36.05
CA PRO A 106 10.37 -18.15 -36.67
C PRO A 106 11.88 -18.48 -36.71
N LYS A 107 12.22 -19.73 -36.43
CA LYS A 107 13.58 -20.27 -36.36
C LYS A 107 13.65 -21.62 -37.05
N VAL A 108 14.88 -22.02 -37.37
CA VAL A 108 15.25 -23.29 -38.01
C VAL A 108 14.60 -23.42 -39.38
N LEU A 109 15.31 -22.92 -40.39
CA LEU A 109 14.95 -23.04 -41.79
C LEU A 109 15.21 -24.49 -42.25
N GLN A 110 14.17 -25.20 -42.67
CA GLN A 110 14.26 -26.59 -43.10
C GLN A 110 14.75 -26.72 -44.54
N GLN A 111 14.31 -25.81 -45.41
CA GLN A 111 14.63 -25.80 -46.83
C GLN A 111 15.15 -24.39 -47.20
N PRO A 112 16.48 -24.20 -47.29
CA PRO A 112 17.08 -22.88 -47.50
C PRO A 112 16.55 -22.11 -48.72
N GLU A 113 16.16 -22.83 -49.76
CA GLU A 113 15.61 -22.32 -51.02
C GLU A 113 14.12 -21.96 -50.96
N ILE A 114 13.39 -22.38 -49.91
CA ILE A 114 11.97 -22.08 -49.74
C ILE A 114 11.83 -20.98 -48.67
N PRO A 115 11.37 -19.76 -49.06
CA PRO A 115 10.98 -18.74 -48.10
C PRO A 115 9.95 -19.30 -47.11
N ASP A 116 10.09 -18.94 -45.84
CA ASP A 116 9.19 -19.35 -44.75
C ASP A 116 9.15 -20.84 -44.41
N SER A 117 10.17 -21.62 -44.82
CA SER A 117 10.32 -23.03 -44.39
C SER A 117 10.80 -23.20 -42.94
N PHE A 118 10.38 -22.32 -42.03
CA PHE A 118 10.75 -22.38 -40.63
C PHE A 118 9.95 -23.43 -39.89
N THR A 119 10.63 -24.19 -39.04
CA THR A 119 10.02 -25.34 -38.33
C THR A 119 9.78 -25.08 -36.85
N ARG A 120 10.29 -23.96 -36.31
CA ARG A 120 10.17 -23.60 -34.90
C ARG A 120 9.80 -22.14 -34.76
N PHE A 121 9.14 -21.79 -33.66
CA PHE A 121 9.15 -20.43 -33.14
C PHE A 121 10.06 -20.40 -31.92
N ALA A 122 10.94 -19.41 -31.85
CA ALA A 122 11.70 -19.13 -30.63
C ALA A 122 11.11 -17.90 -29.96
N GLU A 123 10.73 -18.06 -28.70
CA GLU A 123 10.28 -16.97 -27.83
C GLU A 123 11.53 -16.28 -27.27
N THR A 124 11.89 -15.14 -27.87
CA THR A 124 13.01 -14.32 -27.42
C THR A 124 12.48 -12.95 -27.05
N PRO A 125 12.49 -12.58 -25.76
CA PRO A 125 11.90 -11.34 -25.32
C PRO A 125 12.65 -10.14 -25.88
N LEU A 126 11.91 -9.06 -26.15
CA LEU A 126 12.49 -7.79 -26.55
C LEU A 126 12.76 -6.94 -25.31
N LEU A 127 14.03 -6.61 -25.11
CA LEU A 127 14.48 -5.65 -24.11
C LEU A 127 14.78 -4.32 -24.81
N THR A 128 13.99 -3.29 -24.52
CA THR A 128 14.10 -1.97 -25.16
C THR A 128 14.37 -0.87 -24.13
N LEU A 129 15.07 0.18 -24.57
CA LEU A 129 15.23 1.42 -23.81
C LEU A 129 14.34 2.49 -24.44
N GLU A 130 13.39 3.02 -23.68
CA GLU A 130 12.42 3.99 -24.17
C GLU A 130 12.61 5.34 -23.50
N ALA A 131 12.53 6.42 -24.27
CA ALA A 131 12.70 7.78 -23.74
C ALA A 131 11.45 8.31 -22.99
N ILE A 132 10.33 7.58 -23.05
CA ILE A 132 9.05 7.95 -22.45
C ILE A 132 8.49 6.71 -21.77
N GLU A 133 7.92 6.90 -20.58
CA GLU A 133 7.19 5.84 -19.89
C GLU A 133 5.99 5.37 -20.72
N THR A 134 5.97 4.08 -21.06
CA THR A 134 4.83 3.48 -21.75
C THR A 134 3.77 2.98 -20.75
N LYS A 135 2.51 3.09 -21.15
CA LYS A 135 1.35 2.52 -20.44
C LYS A 135 0.73 1.34 -21.19
N ASP A 136 1.45 0.82 -22.18
CA ASP A 136 1.02 -0.34 -22.95
C ASP A 136 0.97 -1.58 -22.06
N ALA A 137 -0.16 -2.29 -22.09
CA ALA A 137 -0.39 -3.48 -21.30
C ALA A 137 0.56 -4.63 -21.68
N LYS A 138 1.09 -4.66 -22.90
CA LYS A 138 2.06 -5.68 -23.35
C LYS A 138 3.49 -5.44 -22.86
N THR A 139 3.74 -4.29 -22.22
CA THR A 139 5.07 -3.91 -21.76
C THR A 139 5.20 -4.06 -20.26
N VAL A 140 6.28 -4.73 -19.82
CA VAL A 140 6.67 -4.82 -18.42
C VAL A 140 7.82 -3.84 -18.18
N LEU A 141 7.60 -2.87 -17.28
CA LEU A 141 8.62 -1.90 -16.88
C LEU A 141 9.54 -2.51 -15.82
N LEU A 142 10.85 -2.47 -16.07
CA LEU A 142 11.85 -3.05 -15.17
C LEU A 142 12.60 -2.00 -14.35
N ALA A 143 12.86 -0.81 -14.89
CA ALA A 143 13.48 0.28 -14.15
C ALA A 143 13.34 1.60 -14.92
N LYS A 144 13.46 2.70 -14.19
CA LYS A 144 13.74 4.02 -14.76
C LYS A 144 15.21 4.33 -14.50
N LEU A 145 15.91 4.77 -15.54
CA LEU A 145 17.34 5.03 -15.49
C LEU A 145 17.60 6.52 -15.70
N VAL A 146 18.45 7.08 -14.86
CA VAL A 146 18.90 8.47 -14.95
C VAL A 146 20.42 8.47 -14.93
N VAL A 147 21.04 9.26 -15.81
CA VAL A 147 22.50 9.42 -15.83
C VAL A 147 22.84 10.76 -15.16
N GLU A 148 23.52 10.70 -14.02
CA GLU A 148 23.97 11.86 -13.26
C GLU A 148 25.48 11.76 -13.04
N ASN A 149 26.23 12.80 -13.41
CA ASN A 149 27.69 12.86 -13.26
C ASN A 149 28.44 11.63 -13.84
N GLY A 150 27.92 11.04 -14.91
CA GLY A 150 28.51 9.85 -15.53
C GLY A 150 28.26 8.54 -14.79
N GLN A 151 27.41 8.55 -13.75
CA GLN A 151 26.94 7.35 -13.06
C GLN A 151 25.45 7.09 -13.38
N VAL A 152 25.09 5.82 -13.51
CA VAL A 152 23.70 5.42 -13.70
C VAL A 152 23.03 5.28 -12.34
N GLN A 153 21.98 6.06 -12.12
CA GLN A 153 21.04 5.89 -11.02
C GLN A 153 19.88 5.02 -11.52
N VAL A 154 19.64 3.91 -10.82
CA VAL A 154 18.55 2.98 -11.12
C VAL A 154 17.40 3.25 -10.16
N ASP A 155 16.27 3.71 -10.69
CA ASP A 155 15.02 3.85 -9.97
C ASP A 155 14.17 2.59 -10.17
N ASN A 156 14.10 1.78 -9.12
CA ASN A 156 13.34 0.54 -9.07
C ASN A 156 11.88 0.73 -8.64
N SER A 157 11.45 1.94 -8.28
CA SER A 157 10.07 2.20 -7.81
C SER A 157 9.02 1.95 -8.89
N VAL A 158 9.43 1.94 -10.16
CA VAL A 158 8.57 1.63 -11.31
C VAL A 158 8.34 0.13 -11.51
N ARG A 159 9.09 -0.74 -10.81
CA ARG A 159 8.91 -2.20 -10.90
C ARG A 159 7.55 -2.58 -10.38
N GLN A 160 6.81 -3.36 -11.16
CA GLN A 160 5.53 -3.90 -10.76
C GLN A 160 5.59 -5.42 -10.82
N TYR A 161 5.43 -6.08 -9.67
CA TYR A 161 5.31 -7.52 -9.64
C TYR A 161 3.93 -7.97 -10.12
N SER A 162 3.89 -9.18 -10.67
CA SER A 162 2.64 -9.88 -10.92
C SER A 162 1.92 -10.13 -9.59
N GLY A 163 0.63 -10.37 -9.69
CA GLY A 163 -0.25 -10.49 -8.53
C GLY A 163 -1.53 -11.20 -8.90
N ALA A 164 -2.45 -11.31 -7.93
CA ALA A 164 -3.75 -11.90 -8.17
C ALA A 164 -4.75 -10.81 -8.57
N ARG A 165 -5.49 -11.08 -9.65
CA ARG A 165 -6.70 -10.35 -10.01
C ARG A 165 -7.89 -11.14 -9.49
N LEU A 166 -8.75 -10.50 -8.70
CA LEU A 166 -9.97 -11.08 -8.17
C LEU A 166 -11.16 -10.55 -8.98
N PRO A 167 -11.76 -11.39 -9.86
CA PRO A 167 -12.87 -10.96 -10.70
C PRO A 167 -14.07 -10.53 -9.84
N SER A 168 -14.72 -9.42 -10.21
CA SER A 168 -15.94 -8.93 -9.58
C SER A 168 -17.00 -8.60 -10.63
N SER A 169 -18.28 -8.70 -10.26
CA SER A 169 -19.41 -8.39 -11.15
C SER A 169 -19.70 -6.88 -11.25
N GLN A 170 -19.17 -6.07 -10.33
CA GLN A 170 -19.52 -4.65 -10.17
C GLN A 170 -18.50 -3.68 -10.79
N GLY A 171 -17.51 -4.20 -11.55
CA GLY A 171 -16.59 -3.39 -12.35
C GLY A 171 -15.38 -2.83 -11.59
N GLU A 172 -15.39 -2.82 -10.25
CA GLU A 172 -14.19 -2.57 -9.46
C GLU A 172 -13.42 -3.88 -9.26
N GLU A 173 -12.31 -4.00 -10.00
CA GLU A 173 -11.42 -5.15 -9.91
C GLU A 173 -10.61 -5.07 -8.61
N ILE A 174 -10.73 -6.08 -7.76
CA ILE A 174 -9.90 -6.18 -6.56
C ILE A 174 -8.59 -6.86 -6.98
N ASN A 175 -7.48 -6.19 -6.68
CA ASN A 175 -6.15 -6.61 -7.09
C ASN A 175 -5.28 -6.80 -5.85
N LEU A 176 -4.55 -7.90 -5.80
CA LEU A 176 -3.54 -8.19 -4.78
C LEU A 176 -2.17 -8.17 -5.46
N ARG A 177 -1.35 -7.17 -5.15
CA ARG A 177 -0.01 -7.03 -5.71
C ARG A 177 1.00 -6.72 -4.61
N SER A 178 2.15 -7.36 -4.69
CA SER A 178 3.33 -7.00 -3.89
C SER A 178 4.03 -5.81 -4.52
N ASP A 179 4.39 -4.81 -3.72
CA ASP A 179 5.35 -3.77 -4.12
C ASP A 179 6.81 -4.16 -3.76
N GLY A 180 7.02 -5.37 -3.23
CA GLY A 180 8.31 -5.86 -2.74
C GLY A 180 8.55 -5.63 -1.25
N GLU A 181 7.79 -4.76 -0.60
CA GLU A 181 7.91 -4.42 0.83
C GLU A 181 6.60 -4.68 1.61
N SER A 182 5.46 -4.52 0.94
CA SER A 182 4.11 -4.54 1.49
C SER A 182 3.11 -5.18 0.52
N LEU A 183 1.98 -5.66 1.07
CA LEU A 183 0.82 -6.10 0.29
C LEU A 183 -0.18 -4.95 0.23
N ALA A 184 -0.36 -4.37 -0.96
CA ALA A 184 -1.35 -3.32 -1.17
C ALA A 184 -2.69 -3.93 -1.63
N ILE A 185 -3.77 -3.62 -0.90
CA ILE A 185 -5.15 -3.97 -1.28
C ILE A 185 -5.86 -2.69 -1.71
N LYS A 186 -6.28 -2.63 -2.97
CA LYS A 186 -7.13 -1.54 -3.48
C LYS A 186 -8.59 -1.98 -3.41
N GLY A 187 -9.33 -1.46 -2.43
CA GLY A 187 -10.73 -1.80 -2.16
C GLY A 187 -10.96 -2.13 -0.69
N ASN A 188 -12.08 -2.78 -0.39
CA ASN A 188 -12.40 -3.21 0.97
C ASN A 188 -11.80 -4.60 1.24
N LEU A 189 -11.20 -4.78 2.41
CA LEU A 189 -10.78 -6.08 2.93
C LEU A 189 -11.80 -6.56 3.97
N SER A 190 -12.48 -7.68 3.69
CA SER A 190 -13.27 -8.39 4.70
C SER A 190 -12.54 -9.69 5.07
N VAL A 191 -12.22 -9.84 6.36
CA VAL A 191 -11.61 -11.06 6.90
C VAL A 191 -12.66 -11.74 7.78
N SER A 192 -13.19 -12.88 7.34
CA SER A 192 -14.13 -13.68 8.12
C SER A 192 -13.46 -14.51 9.22
N GLY A 193 -12.13 -14.63 9.15
CA GLY A 193 -11.29 -15.28 10.14
C GLY A 193 -10.48 -14.30 10.99
N SER A 194 -9.38 -14.79 11.54
CA SER A 194 -8.44 -13.99 12.36
C SER A 194 -7.45 -13.21 11.49
N LEU A 195 -7.28 -11.91 11.75
CA LEU A 195 -6.17 -11.10 11.23
C LEU A 195 -5.05 -11.06 12.29
N LYS A 196 -3.79 -11.25 11.88
CA LYS A 196 -2.62 -11.18 12.79
C LYS A 196 -1.61 -10.16 12.28
N LEU A 197 -0.91 -9.50 13.20
CA LEU A 197 0.27 -8.69 12.93
C LEU A 197 1.46 -9.32 13.66
N GLY A 198 2.32 -10.02 12.92
CA GLY A 198 3.33 -10.90 13.51
C GLY A 198 2.68 -12.06 14.27
N GLU A 199 3.09 -12.29 15.51
CA GLU A 199 2.48 -13.32 16.37
C GLU A 199 1.21 -12.83 17.10
N SER A 200 0.94 -11.52 17.04
CA SER A 200 -0.18 -10.91 17.75
C SER A 200 -1.48 -11.00 16.95
N LEU A 201 -2.53 -11.51 17.59
CA LEU A 201 -3.88 -11.52 17.04
C LEU A 201 -4.50 -10.12 17.10
N ILE A 202 -4.91 -9.59 15.94
CA ILE A 202 -5.75 -8.39 15.87
C ILE A 202 -7.17 -8.85 16.18
N SER A 203 -7.55 -8.72 17.45
CA SER A 203 -8.84 -9.14 17.98
C SER A 203 -9.94 -8.11 17.76
N PHE A 204 -9.57 -6.84 17.58
CA PHE A 204 -10.48 -5.72 17.35
C PHE A 204 -9.81 -4.70 16.43
N VAL A 205 -10.55 -4.18 15.45
CA VAL A 205 -10.17 -2.98 14.69
C VAL A 205 -11.16 -1.89 15.12
N SER A 206 -10.69 -0.95 15.93
CA SER A 206 -11.50 0.19 16.33
C SER A 206 -11.49 1.21 15.19
N GLU A 207 -12.67 1.65 14.73
CA GLU A 207 -12.84 2.91 14.00
C GLU A 207 -12.58 4.08 14.97
N THR A 208 -11.37 4.18 15.51
CA THR A 208 -10.97 5.36 16.22
C THR A 208 -10.55 6.38 15.18
N ILE A 209 -11.49 7.26 14.79
CA ILE A 209 -11.12 8.63 14.43
C ILE A 209 -10.19 9.08 15.56
N ALA A 210 -8.91 9.32 15.25
CA ALA A 210 -7.94 9.72 16.25
C ALA A 210 -8.56 10.82 17.11
N THR A 211 -8.84 10.49 18.36
CA THR A 211 -9.31 11.48 19.31
C THR A 211 -8.07 12.25 19.77
N ASP A 212 -8.22 13.49 20.23
CA ASP A 212 -7.06 14.31 20.62
C ASP A 212 -6.15 13.66 21.70
N SER A 213 -6.60 12.57 22.36
CA SER A 213 -5.78 11.75 23.26
C SER A 213 -4.76 10.86 22.56
N ASP A 214 -4.91 10.59 21.26
CA ASP A 214 -4.03 9.70 20.48
C ASP A 214 -2.84 10.45 19.84
N ARG A 215 -2.78 11.77 20.00
CA ARG A 215 -1.66 12.59 19.52
C ARG A 215 -0.64 12.78 20.64
N THR A 216 0.53 12.15 20.52
CA THR A 216 1.64 12.29 21.48
C THR A 216 2.33 13.65 21.46
N ASP A 217 2.10 14.48 20.43
CA ASP A 217 2.72 15.79 20.26
C ASP A 217 1.70 16.92 20.03
N VAL A 218 0.62 16.96 20.82
CA VAL A 218 -0.24 18.16 20.88
C VAL A 218 0.18 19.02 22.06
N VAL A 219 0.64 20.23 21.76
CA VAL A 219 0.70 21.30 22.76
C VAL A 219 -0.73 21.53 23.25
N PRO A 220 -1.05 21.19 24.52
CA PRO A 220 -2.41 21.28 25.00
C PRO A 220 -2.89 22.74 25.02
N SER A 221 -4.14 22.96 24.59
CA SER A 221 -4.73 24.30 24.66
C SER A 221 -4.72 24.83 26.10
N GLU A 222 -4.60 26.14 26.27
CA GLU A 222 -4.57 26.80 27.60
C GLU A 222 -5.78 26.40 28.47
N LYS A 223 -6.95 26.22 27.84
CA LYS A 223 -8.18 25.73 28.49
C LYS A 223 -8.04 24.31 29.03
N ALA A 224 -7.39 23.42 28.29
CA ALA A 224 -7.15 22.04 28.71
C ALA A 224 -6.14 21.96 29.86
N VAL A 225 -5.07 22.77 29.79
CA VAL A 225 -4.07 22.90 30.87
C VAL A 225 -4.73 23.40 32.16
N LYS A 226 -5.54 24.46 32.06
CA LYS A 226 -6.24 25.04 33.22
C LYS A 226 -7.16 24.02 33.90
N LYS A 227 -7.97 23.30 33.11
CA LYS A 227 -8.86 22.25 33.63
C LYS A 227 -8.10 21.11 34.32
N HIS A 228 -6.95 20.71 33.77
CA HIS A 228 -6.10 19.67 34.38
C HIS A 228 -5.51 20.13 35.71
N ILE A 229 -5.01 21.37 35.77
CA ILE A 229 -4.48 21.97 37.00
C ILE A 229 -5.56 22.07 38.08
N GLU A 230 -6.76 22.55 37.73
CA GLU A 230 -7.89 22.63 38.66
C GLU A 230 -8.28 21.25 39.21
N ALA A 231 -8.31 20.22 38.37
CA ALA A 231 -8.58 18.85 38.80
C ALA A 231 -7.49 18.33 39.76
N LYS A 232 -6.22 18.56 39.45
CA LYS A 232 -5.08 18.16 40.30
C LYS A 232 -5.07 18.90 41.64
N ILE A 233 -5.41 20.19 41.66
CA ILE A 233 -5.55 20.96 42.89
C ILE A 233 -6.68 20.37 43.74
N LYS A 234 -7.83 20.05 43.14
CA LYS A 234 -8.97 19.47 43.87
C LYS A 234 -8.64 18.09 44.46
N GLU A 235 -7.95 17.25 43.70
CA GLU A 235 -7.45 15.94 44.15
C GLU A 235 -6.47 16.09 45.33
N ARG A 236 -5.53 17.05 45.25
CA ARG A 236 -4.55 17.33 46.29
C ARG A 236 -5.20 17.89 47.56
N LEU A 237 -6.17 18.81 47.42
CA LEU A 237 -6.93 19.38 48.54
C LEU A 237 -7.76 18.30 49.24
N ALA A 238 -8.40 17.39 48.48
CA ALA A 238 -9.11 16.25 49.05
C ALA A 238 -8.17 15.31 49.81
N ALA A 239 -6.98 15.01 49.27
CA ALA A 239 -5.98 14.18 49.95
C ALA A 239 -5.43 14.81 51.24
N LEU A 240 -5.47 16.13 51.36
CA LEU A 240 -5.05 16.89 52.54
C LEU A 240 -6.21 17.15 53.53
N ASN A 241 -7.42 16.61 53.29
CA ASN A 241 -8.64 16.96 54.02
C ASN A 241 -8.88 18.49 54.10
N ALA A 242 -8.39 19.24 53.12
CA ALA A 242 -8.60 20.68 53.03
C ALA A 242 -10.02 20.95 52.50
N PRO A 243 -10.70 22.02 52.96
CA PRO A 243 -12.03 22.37 52.49
C PRO A 243 -11.99 22.60 50.98
N THR A 244 -12.83 21.87 50.25
CA THR A 244 -12.83 21.82 48.77
C THR A 244 -13.85 22.78 48.14
N GLU A 245 -14.61 23.48 48.97
CA GLU A 245 -15.55 24.53 48.59
C GLU A 245 -14.98 25.89 48.99
N GLU A 246 -15.15 26.91 48.15
CA GLU A 246 -14.89 28.30 48.53
C GLU A 246 -15.77 28.62 49.75
N LYS A 247 -15.13 28.85 50.90
CA LYS A 247 -15.85 29.33 52.08
C LYS A 247 -16.48 30.69 51.74
N PRO A 248 -17.72 30.97 52.20
CA PRO A 248 -18.34 32.26 51.96
C PRO A 248 -17.46 33.38 52.50
N ALA A 249 -17.42 34.50 51.78
CA ALA A 249 -16.70 35.69 52.21
C ALA A 249 -17.21 36.12 53.58
N ILE A 250 -16.30 36.23 54.57
CA ILE A 250 -16.65 36.75 55.89
C ILE A 250 -16.79 38.26 55.77
N SER A 251 -18.01 38.77 55.88
CA SER A 251 -18.27 40.21 55.88
C SER A 251 -17.93 40.78 57.26
N LEU A 252 -17.10 41.82 57.30
CA LEU A 252 -16.70 42.49 58.55
C LEU A 252 -17.55 43.74 58.76
N SER A 253 -18.07 43.95 59.97
CA SER A 253 -18.77 45.17 60.35
C SER A 253 -18.18 45.75 61.64
N THR A 254 -17.94 47.06 61.64
CA THR A 254 -17.54 47.83 62.83
C THR A 254 -18.76 48.25 63.64
N GLN A 255 -18.74 47.96 64.95
CA GLN A 255 -19.69 48.47 65.94
C GLN A 255 -18.94 49.31 67.01
N PRO A 256 -19.65 50.12 67.82
CA PRO A 256 -19.03 51.04 68.78
C PRO A 256 -18.09 50.38 69.81
N ASP A 257 -18.26 49.07 70.03
CA ASP A 257 -17.56 48.25 71.01
C ASP A 257 -16.55 47.26 70.40
N GLY A 258 -16.47 47.14 69.05
CA GLY A 258 -15.50 46.26 68.39
C GLY A 258 -15.77 45.95 66.91
N LEU A 259 -14.91 45.12 66.32
CA LEU A 259 -15.04 44.61 64.95
C LEU A 259 -15.59 43.18 64.98
N TYR A 260 -16.66 42.93 64.22
CA TYR A 260 -17.36 41.64 64.17
C TYR A 260 -17.36 41.08 62.73
N GLY A 261 -17.28 39.76 62.58
CA GLY A 261 -17.34 39.07 61.28
C GLY A 261 -18.53 38.13 61.17
N TRP A 262 -19.19 38.12 60.02
CA TRP A 262 -20.42 37.37 59.75
C TRP A 262 -20.22 36.34 58.64
N SER A 263 -20.77 35.13 58.81
CA SER A 263 -20.69 34.05 57.81
C SER A 263 -21.76 34.13 56.71
N THR A 264 -22.79 34.95 56.89
CA THR A 264 -23.88 35.17 55.92
C THR A 264 -24.32 36.63 55.94
N GLU A 265 -24.57 37.22 54.76
CA GLU A 265 -25.02 38.62 54.63
C GLU A 265 -26.37 38.84 55.35
N GLY A 266 -26.41 39.76 56.32
CA GLY A 266 -27.65 40.20 56.98
C GLY A 266 -28.07 39.46 58.26
N GLY A 267 -27.18 38.70 58.91
CA GLY A 267 -27.48 38.06 60.21
C GLY A 267 -27.86 39.10 61.28
N GLY A 268 -29.04 38.96 61.87
CA GLY A 268 -29.50 39.83 62.97
C GLY A 268 -28.65 39.62 64.23
N ALA A 269 -28.47 40.69 65.01
CA ALA A 269 -27.53 40.75 66.15
C ALA A 269 -27.77 39.71 67.26
N GLU A 270 -28.88 38.96 67.24
CA GLU A 270 -29.26 38.01 68.28
C GLU A 270 -28.90 36.54 67.96
N ASP A 271 -28.36 36.24 66.77
CA ASP A 271 -27.95 34.89 66.42
C ASP A 271 -26.48 34.61 66.84
N ILE A 272 -26.33 34.11 68.06
CA ILE A 272 -25.02 33.84 68.70
C ILE A 272 -24.23 32.75 67.95
N SER A 273 -24.90 31.95 67.10
CA SER A 273 -24.25 30.88 66.33
C SER A 273 -23.40 31.39 65.16
N SER A 274 -23.55 32.66 64.78
CA SER A 274 -22.88 33.29 63.63
C SER A 274 -21.89 34.40 64.00
N VAL A 275 -21.62 34.62 65.30
CA VAL A 275 -20.69 35.64 65.79
C VAL A 275 -19.35 35.03 66.20
N ILE A 276 -18.28 35.33 65.46
CA ILE A 276 -16.90 35.05 65.91
C ILE A 276 -16.35 36.32 66.58
N LYS A 277 -16.12 36.27 67.89
CA LYS A 277 -15.49 37.37 68.65
C LYS A 277 -14.00 37.40 68.34
N LEU A 278 -13.56 38.29 67.45
CA LEU A 278 -12.14 38.48 67.13
C LEU A 278 -11.46 39.23 68.29
N ILE A 279 -10.71 38.50 69.11
CA ILE A 279 -9.89 39.10 70.17
C ILE A 279 -8.72 39.81 69.50
N SER A 280 -8.70 41.15 69.53
CA SER A 280 -7.54 41.91 69.06
C SER A 280 -6.37 41.71 70.02
N TYR A 281 -5.34 40.97 69.60
CA TYR A 281 -4.02 41.11 70.22
C TYR A 281 -3.41 42.44 69.74
N ARG A 282 -3.37 43.44 70.61
CA ARG A 282 -2.47 44.59 70.41
C ARG A 282 -1.05 44.12 70.73
N ALA A 283 -0.17 44.19 69.73
CA ALA A 283 1.25 44.44 69.93
C ALA A 283 1.48 45.95 69.74
#